data_AF-A0A250VT81-F1
#
_entry.id   AF-A0A250VT81-F1
#
_cell.length_a   1.000
_cell.length_b   1.000
_cell.length_c   1.000
_cell.angle_alpha   90.00
_cell.angle_beta   90.00
_cell.angle_gamma   90.00
#
_symmetry.space_group_name_H-M   'P 1'
#
loop_
_entity.id
_entity.type
_entity.pdbx_description
1 polymer ?
#
loop_
_entity_poly.entity_id
_entity_poly.type
_entity_poly.pdbx_seq_one_letter_code
_entity_poly.pdbx_strand_id
1 'polypeptide(L)' 'MALMEAESGLCGDCGHLLSETTQAEAEFAYDASITKCHACLAGARRVAAHQEDGGKTEGLKVSVFRREQ' A
#
# COMPACT_ATOMS: atom_id res chain seq x y z
N MET A 1 16.78 9.64 20.36
CA MET A 1 17.01 8.21 20.69
C MET A 1 15.72 7.51 21.08
N ALA A 2 14.82 8.12 21.86
CA ALA A 2 13.53 7.53 22.24
C ALA A 2 12.60 7.09 21.08
N LEU A 3 12.66 7.72 19.89
CA LEU A 3 11.82 7.33 18.76
C LEU A 3 12.29 6.03 18.08
N MET A 4 13.61 5.81 17.99
CA MET A 4 14.19 4.60 17.36
C MET A 4 13.95 3.35 18.21
N GLU A 5 14.01 3.48 19.53
CA GLU A 5 13.72 2.35 20.44
C GLU A 5 12.25 1.94 20.37
N ALA A 6 11.33 2.91 20.21
CA ALA A 6 9.89 2.64 20.03
C ALA A 6 9.59 1.91 18.71
N GLU A 7 10.33 2.21 17.63
CA GLU A 7 10.15 1.56 16.31
C GLU A 7 10.72 0.14 16.26
N SER A 8 11.69 -0.19 17.12
CA SER A 8 12.35 -1.52 17.12
C SER A 8 11.43 -2.69 17.47
N GLY A 9 10.28 -2.42 18.11
CA GLY A 9 9.30 -3.43 18.51
C GLY A 9 8.14 -3.64 17.52
N LEU A 10 8.08 -2.86 16.43
CA LEU A 10 6.98 -2.94 15.47
C LEU A 10 7.33 -3.86 14.28
N CYS A 11 6.33 -4.54 13.76
CA CYS A 11 6.43 -5.23 12.48
C CYS A 11 6.67 -4.21 11.36
N GLY A 12 7.69 -4.44 10.53
CA GLY A 12 8.05 -3.55 9.43
C GLY A 12 6.98 -3.44 8.32
N ASP A 13 6.06 -4.40 8.26
CA ASP A 13 4.99 -4.42 7.26
C ASP A 13 3.68 -3.84 7.79
N CYS A 14 3.13 -4.42 8.87
CA CYS A 14 1.81 -4.05 9.39
C CYS A 14 1.84 -3.05 10.55
N GLY A 15 3.02 -2.75 11.13
CA GLY A 15 3.18 -1.78 12.21
C GLY A 15 2.65 -2.23 13.58
N HIS A 16 2.23 -3.47 13.75
CA HIS A 16 1.82 -4.01 15.05
C HIS A 16 3.02 -4.43 15.91
N LEU A 17 2.84 -4.47 17.23
CA LEU A 17 3.88 -4.91 18.17
C LEU A 17 4.22 -6.39 17.96
N LEU A 18 5.48 -6.67 17.62
CA LEU A 18 5.97 -8.04 17.46
C LEU A 18 5.83 -8.85 18.75
N SER A 19 5.95 -8.20 19.91
CA SER A 19 5.77 -8.84 21.21
C SER A 19 4.34 -9.35 21.46
N GLU A 20 3.36 -8.90 20.69
CA GLU A 20 1.96 -9.34 20.75
C GLU A 20 1.66 -10.30 19.60
N THR A 21 1.98 -9.90 18.36
CA THR A 21 1.56 -10.62 17.15
C THR A 21 2.34 -11.90 16.89
N THR A 22 3.45 -12.15 17.60
CA THR A 22 4.24 -13.40 17.47
C THR A 22 3.99 -14.41 18.59
N GLN A 23 3.10 -14.09 19.55
CA GLN A 23 2.70 -15.03 20.59
C GLN A 23 1.86 -16.18 20.00
N ALA A 24 1.97 -17.38 20.56
CA ALA A 24 1.28 -18.56 20.05
C ALA A 24 -0.26 -18.41 20.12
N GLU A 25 -0.76 -17.69 21.14
CA GLU A 25 -2.18 -17.43 21.33
C GLU A 25 -2.76 -16.51 20.22
N ALA A 26 -1.88 -15.84 19.47
CA ALA A 26 -2.25 -14.83 18.48
C ALA A 26 -2.34 -15.38 17.04
N GLU A 27 -2.03 -16.66 16.80
CA GLU A 27 -1.94 -17.30 15.47
C GLU A 27 -3.18 -17.10 14.58
N PHE A 28 -4.36 -16.89 15.19
CA PHE A 28 -5.63 -16.68 14.47
C PHE A 28 -6.41 -15.46 14.97
N ALA A 29 -5.75 -14.54 15.67
CA ALA A 29 -6.40 -13.37 16.28
C ALA A 29 -6.58 -12.19 15.30
N TYR A 30 -5.92 -12.21 14.14
CA TYR A 30 -5.90 -11.12 13.18
C TYR A 30 -6.49 -11.55 11.82
N ASP A 31 -7.16 -10.61 11.17
CA ASP A 31 -7.70 -10.75 9.81
C ASP A 31 -7.39 -9.46 9.03
N ALA A 32 -7.58 -9.47 7.71
CA ALA A 32 -7.29 -8.35 6.82
C ALA A 32 -8.44 -8.08 5.85
N SER A 33 -8.68 -6.81 5.54
CA SER A 33 -9.64 -6.41 4.50
C SER A 33 -8.91 -5.85 3.27
N ILE A 34 -9.44 -6.15 2.09
CA ILE A 34 -8.91 -5.64 0.82
C ILE A 34 -9.63 -4.34 0.48
N THR A 35 -8.90 -3.22 0.42
CA THR A 35 -9.45 -1.91 0.04
C THR A 35 -8.92 -1.45 -1.32
N LYS A 36 -9.82 -0.94 -2.17
CA LYS A 36 -9.47 -0.37 -3.48
C LYS A 36 -9.27 1.14 -3.38
N CYS A 37 -8.04 1.62 -3.62
CA CYS A 37 -7.78 3.05 -3.75
C CYS A 37 -8.26 3.57 -5.12
N HIS A 38 -9.26 4.47 -5.09
CA HIS A 38 -9.83 5.04 -6.33
C HIS A 38 -8.83 5.91 -7.10
N ALA A 39 -7.90 6.57 -6.42
CA ALA A 39 -6.85 7.37 -7.05
C ALA A 39 -5.85 6.47 -7.79
N CYS A 40 -5.33 5.42 -7.14
CA CYS A 40 -4.43 4.45 -7.77
C CYS A 40 -5.11 3.71 -8.92
N LEU A 41 -6.38 3.33 -8.76
CA LEU A 41 -7.17 2.72 -9.82
C LEU A 41 -7.30 3.65 -11.04
N ALA A 42 -7.49 4.95 -10.83
CA ALA A 42 -7.57 5.91 -11.92
C ALA A 42 -6.23 5.99 -12.69
N GLY A 43 -5.09 6.02 -11.98
CA GLY A 43 -3.77 5.95 -12.60
C GLY A 43 -3.57 4.66 -13.40
N ALA A 44 -3.87 3.51 -12.81
CA ALA A 44 -3.77 2.20 -13.47
C ALA A 44 -4.62 2.14 -14.74
N ARG A 45 -5.86 2.64 -14.70
CA ARG A 45 -6.75 2.72 -15.88
C ARG A 45 -6.16 3.57 -17.02
N ARG A 46 -5.48 4.67 -16.70
CA ARG A 46 -4.86 5.53 -17.72
C ARG A 46 -3.62 4.88 -18.34
N VAL A 47 -2.82 4.18 -17.55
CA VAL A 47 -1.66 3.42 -18.08
C VAL A 47 -2.14 2.28 -18.98
N ALA A 48 -3.15 1.53 -18.54
CA ALA A 48 -3.73 0.44 -19.34
C ALA A 48 -4.24 0.97 -20.69
N ALA A 49 -5.04 2.04 -20.69
CA ALA A 49 -5.52 2.64 -21.93
C ALA A 49 -4.39 3.08 -22.87
N HIS A 50 -3.33 3.70 -22.33
CA HIS A 50 -2.16 4.10 -23.13
C HIS A 50 -1.44 2.90 -23.75
N GLN A 51 -1.31 1.79 -23.02
CA GLN A 51 -0.73 0.55 -23.54
C GLN A 51 -1.60 -0.10 -24.60
N GLU A 52 -2.92 -0.14 -24.40
CA GLU A 52 -3.90 -0.66 -25.36
C GLU A 52 -3.87 0.13 -26.68
N ASP A 53 -3.58 1.43 -26.62
CA ASP A 53 -3.38 2.31 -27.78
C ASP A 53 -1.99 2.14 -28.46
N GLY A 54 -1.20 1.13 -28.04
CA GLY A 54 0.14 0.84 -28.57
C GLY A 54 1.25 1.72 -27.98
N GLY A 55 0.94 2.50 -26.95
CA GLY A 55 1.88 3.34 -26.25
C GLY A 55 2.87 2.55 -25.40
N LYS A 56 4.15 2.95 -25.49
CA LYS A 56 5.22 2.45 -24.61
C LYS A 56 5.12 3.10 -23.23
N THR A 57 5.43 2.36 -22.17
CA THR A 57 5.35 2.84 -20.78
C THR A 57 6.71 3.14 -20.16
N GLU A 58 7.79 2.81 -20.85
CA GLU A 58 9.16 3.13 -20.48
C GLU A 58 9.32 4.66 -20.38
N GLY A 59 9.69 5.13 -19.19
CA GLY A 59 9.86 6.57 -18.93
C GLY A 59 8.57 7.34 -18.67
N LEU A 60 7.40 6.68 -18.56
CA LEU A 60 6.14 7.36 -18.28
C LEU A 60 6.06 7.79 -16.80
N LYS A 61 5.74 9.06 -16.56
CA LYS A 61 5.33 9.56 -15.23
C LYS A 61 3.81 9.72 -15.18
N VAL A 62 3.16 9.02 -14.26
CA VAL A 62 1.70 9.13 -14.04
C VAL A 62 1.43 10.11 -12.91
N SER A 63 0.75 11.22 -13.22
CA SER A 63 0.30 12.18 -12.20
C SER A 63 -1.17 11.94 -11.89
N VAL A 64 -1.48 11.61 -10.64
CA VAL A 64 -2.85 11.37 -10.18
C VAL A 64 -3.36 12.62 -9.47
N PHE A 65 -4.54 13.10 -9.87
CA PHE A 65 -5.17 14.30 -9.31
C PHE A 65 -6.67 14.07 -9.09
N ARG A 66 -7.26 14.87 -8.20
CA ARG A 66 -8.71 14.89 -7.98
C ARG A 66 -9.37 15.62 -9.16
N ARG A 67 -10.44 15.05 -9.71
CA ARG A 67 -11.26 15.75 -10.71
C ARG A 67 -11.93 16.94 -10.02
N GLU A 68 -11.75 18.13 -10.58
CA GLU A 68 -12.60 19.27 -10.25
C GLU A 68 -14.03 18.92 -10.70
N GLN A 69 -15.00 19.16 -9.82
CA GLN A 69 -16.42 18.87 -10.07
C GLN A 69 -17.08 20.08 -10.73
#